data_AF-A0A4S9TRR0-F1
#
_entry.id   AF-A0A4S9TRR0-F1
#
_cell.length_a   1.000
_cell.length_b   1.000
_cell.length_c   1.000
_cell.angle_alpha   90.00
_cell.angle_beta   90.00
_cell.angle_gamma   90.00
#
_symmetry.space_group_name_H-M   'P 1'
#
loop_
_entity.id
_entity.type
_entity.pdbx_description
1 polymer ?
#
loop_
_entity_poly.entity_id
_entity_poly.type
_entity_poly.pdbx_seq_one_letter_code
_entity_poly.pdbx_strand_id
1 'polypeptide(L)'
;MTSSQDVAYSALTTFHQKPPPKAATKSQHIKLTLVVAILSAANALVAARIFEQRGGEPHAITIDLRKSHNYIDPDIGMTPSINGQEIPHDVVVGNPFLRNIFQTKDGRHVVISAVYVDLVYKWTAFLGCSVLESSVRGTVKNWNSNDLEEAADKAGLPLALVQSEDAWLTTAHGKHISDSTIVPIKRATNSSCKELSHNLRRPLEGVKVLCCTHAIAGPSAGRTEHGASILQVMFTHGFEHSFVYTYANLGCASTRLNLHKAEDRERLWNLIKDANV
;
A
#
# COMPACT_ATOMS: atom_id res chain seq x y z
N MET A 1 20.61 -32.96 14.00
CA MET A 1 21.09 -31.96 14.98
C MET A 1 22.10 -31.08 14.28
N THR A 2 21.63 -29.97 13.69
CA THR A 2 22.49 -28.94 13.09
C THR A 2 22.29 -27.69 13.93
N SER A 3 23.37 -27.26 14.57
CA SER A 3 23.43 -26.17 15.52
C SER A 3 22.85 -24.88 14.95
N SER A 4 21.84 -24.32 15.62
CA SER A 4 21.51 -22.90 15.52
C SER A 4 22.69 -22.11 16.09
N GLN A 5 23.58 -21.63 15.22
CA GLN A 5 24.50 -20.58 15.61
C GLN A 5 23.68 -19.31 15.82
N ASP A 6 23.52 -18.92 17.08
CA ASP A 6 23.10 -17.57 17.45
C ASP A 6 24.17 -16.60 16.96
N VAL A 7 23.96 -16.04 15.77
CA VAL A 7 24.77 -14.93 15.26
C VAL A 7 24.42 -13.71 16.10
N ALA A 8 25.33 -13.26 16.95
CA ALA A 8 25.18 -11.99 17.65
C ALA A 8 25.14 -10.85 16.62
N TYR A 9 23.98 -10.20 16.52
CA TYR A 9 23.61 -9.27 15.45
C TYR A 9 24.06 -7.83 15.78
N SER A 10 24.86 -7.20 14.90
CA SER A 10 25.55 -5.92 15.18
C SER A 10 24.83 -4.61 14.79
N ALA A 11 23.66 -4.63 14.16
CA ALA A 11 22.93 -3.41 13.87
C ALA A 11 22.29 -2.86 15.16
N LEU A 12 22.96 -1.88 15.77
CA LEU A 12 22.42 -1.11 16.89
C LEU A 12 21.25 -0.27 16.37
N THR A 13 20.03 -0.71 16.69
CA THR A 13 18.81 0.06 16.46
C THR A 13 18.49 0.83 17.72
N THR A 14 18.53 2.16 17.65
CA THR A 14 18.21 3.02 18.80
C THR A 14 16.98 3.87 18.49
N PHE A 15 15.94 3.72 19.30
CA PHE A 15 14.78 4.59 19.28
C PHE A 15 15.06 5.80 20.19
N HIS A 16 14.97 7.01 19.63
CA HIS A 16 15.19 8.22 20.40
C HIS A 16 13.89 8.99 20.63
N GLN A 17 13.85 9.67 21.78
CA GLN A 17 12.75 10.48 22.27
C GLN A 17 11.48 9.70 22.63
N LYS A 18 10.65 10.28 23.50
CA LYS A 18 9.35 9.68 23.85
C LYS A 18 8.37 9.98 22.71
N PRO A 19 7.40 9.07 22.44
CA PRO A 19 6.28 9.40 21.57
C PRO A 19 5.59 10.69 22.03
N PRO A 20 5.05 11.51 21.12
CA PRO A 20 4.33 12.72 21.51
C PRO A 20 3.21 12.40 22.53
N PRO A 21 2.98 13.30 23.52
CA PRO A 21 1.99 13.07 24.56
C PRO A 21 0.57 13.01 23.98
N LYS A 22 -0.36 12.29 24.63
CA LYS A 22 -1.77 12.16 24.17
C LYS A 22 -2.43 13.52 23.89
N ALA A 23 -2.11 14.54 24.70
CA ALA A 23 -2.61 15.91 24.53
C ALA A 23 -2.19 16.57 23.20
N ALA A 24 -1.07 16.15 22.60
CA ALA A 24 -0.57 16.68 21.34
C ALA A 24 -1.09 15.92 20.11
N THR A 25 -1.64 14.71 20.28
CA THR A 25 -2.04 13.83 19.17
C THR A 25 -3.54 13.56 19.09
N LYS A 26 -4.33 14.02 20.08
CA LYS A 26 -5.76 13.73 20.24
C LYS A 26 -6.11 12.22 20.26
N SER A 27 -5.13 11.32 20.38
CA SER A 27 -5.33 9.87 20.33
C SER A 27 -5.33 9.24 21.72
N GLN A 28 -6.33 8.39 22.00
CA GLN A 28 -6.52 7.77 23.32
C GLN A 28 -5.96 6.34 23.44
N HIS A 29 -5.88 5.58 22.33
CA HIS A 29 -5.59 4.13 22.36
C HIS A 29 -4.40 3.72 21.47
N ILE A 30 -4.25 4.29 20.28
CA ILE A 30 -3.21 3.92 19.33
C ILE A 30 -2.29 5.12 19.09
N LYS A 31 -1.01 4.99 19.46
CA LYS A 31 0.01 5.95 19.05
C LYS A 31 0.32 5.67 17.58
N LEU A 32 -0.44 6.27 16.67
CA LEU A 32 -0.31 6.12 15.21
C LEU A 32 1.15 6.26 14.74
N THR A 33 1.87 7.17 15.39
CA THR A 33 3.31 7.38 15.27
C THR A 33 4.17 6.12 15.50
N LEU A 34 3.82 5.28 16.47
CA LEU A 34 4.56 4.04 16.77
C LEU A 34 4.34 2.97 15.69
N VAL A 35 3.13 2.87 15.14
CA VAL A 35 2.83 1.89 14.09
C VAL A 35 3.77 2.07 12.91
N VAL A 36 3.91 3.32 12.45
CA VAL A 36 4.81 3.64 11.35
C VAL A 36 6.27 3.59 11.76
N ALA A 37 6.64 4.05 12.96
CA ALA A 37 8.01 3.93 13.44
C ALA A 37 8.52 2.49 13.40
N ILE A 38 7.71 1.52 13.83
CA ILE A 38 8.06 0.10 13.84
C ILE A 38 8.25 -0.42 12.41
N LEU A 39 7.33 -0.10 11.50
CA LEU A 39 7.41 -0.56 10.10
C LEU A 39 8.62 0.05 9.37
N SER A 40 8.87 1.35 9.56
CA SER A 40 10.05 2.03 9.02
C SER A 40 11.35 1.48 9.63
N ALA A 41 11.36 1.14 10.92
CA ALA A 41 12.50 0.48 11.56
C ALA A 41 12.81 -0.86 10.92
N ALA A 42 11.77 -1.70 10.75
CA ALA A 42 11.90 -3.01 10.15
C ALA A 42 12.43 -2.90 8.71
N ASN A 43 11.89 -1.97 7.92
CA ASN A 43 12.36 -1.72 6.56
C ASN A 43 13.84 -1.30 6.52
N ALA A 44 14.23 -0.32 7.34
CA ALA A 44 15.62 0.15 7.42
C ALA A 44 16.58 -0.96 7.90
N LEU A 45 16.15 -1.76 8.87
CA LEU A 45 16.93 -2.89 9.40
C LEU A 45 17.17 -3.94 8.32
N VAL A 46 16.12 -4.33 7.58
CA VAL A 46 16.26 -5.30 6.49
C VAL A 46 17.20 -4.76 5.40
N ALA A 47 17.06 -3.48 5.02
CA ALA A 47 17.95 -2.85 4.04
C ALA A 47 19.41 -2.83 4.52
N ALA A 48 19.67 -2.42 5.77
CA ALA A 48 21.02 -2.43 6.36
C ALA A 48 21.63 -3.84 6.35
N ARG A 49 20.83 -4.86 6.67
CA ARG A 49 21.29 -6.27 6.62
C ARG A 49 21.63 -6.74 5.22
N ILE A 50 20.83 -6.38 4.23
CA ILE A 50 21.16 -6.68 2.83
C ILE A 50 22.47 -5.99 2.46
N PHE A 51 22.68 -4.75 2.88
CA PHE A 51 23.92 -4.02 2.58
C PHE A 51 25.15 -4.67 3.20
N GLU A 52 25.09 -5.02 4.48
CA GLU A 52 26.16 -5.73 5.20
C GLU A 52 26.50 -7.08 4.54
N GLN A 53 25.48 -7.88 4.19
CA GLN A 53 25.68 -9.17 3.50
C GLN A 53 26.31 -9.00 2.11
N ARG A 54 26.16 -7.82 1.50
CA ARG A 54 26.74 -7.49 0.19
C ARG A 54 28.12 -6.82 0.30
N GLY A 55 28.75 -6.87 1.48
CA GLY A 55 30.10 -6.34 1.73
C GLY A 55 30.13 -4.86 2.11
N GLY A 56 28.97 -4.27 2.40
CA GLY A 56 28.89 -2.93 2.95
C GLY A 56 29.23 -2.88 4.44
N GLU A 57 29.63 -1.72 4.92
CA GLU A 57 29.90 -1.50 6.35
C GLU A 57 28.60 -1.57 7.18
N PRO A 58 28.68 -1.96 8.46
CA PRO A 58 27.54 -1.90 9.37
C PRO A 58 26.99 -0.48 9.55
N HIS A 59 25.68 -0.37 9.70
CA HIS A 59 24.99 0.91 9.90
C HIS A 59 24.31 0.99 11.26
N ALA A 60 24.36 2.17 11.88
CA ALA A 60 23.49 2.51 13.01
C ALA A 60 22.16 3.06 12.50
N ILE A 61 21.05 2.56 13.03
CA ILE A 61 19.70 3.00 12.63
C ILE A 61 19.12 3.85 13.75
N THR A 62 18.72 5.06 13.41
CA THR A 62 18.09 6.03 14.33
C THR A 62 16.72 6.42 13.81
N ILE A 63 15.72 6.40 14.69
CA ILE A 63 14.34 6.77 14.37
C ILE A 63 13.87 7.84 15.34
N ASP A 64 13.47 8.99 14.80
CA ASP A 64 12.81 10.05 15.56
C ASP A 64 11.31 9.75 15.61
N LEU A 65 10.84 9.30 16.78
CA LEU A 65 9.44 8.97 16.96
C LEU A 65 8.54 10.18 16.65
N ARG A 66 8.93 11.42 16.96
CA ARG A 66 8.06 12.58 16.66
C ARG A 66 7.85 12.81 15.16
N LYS A 67 8.77 12.35 14.31
CA LYS A 67 8.67 12.48 12.85
C LYS A 67 8.02 11.26 12.19
N SER A 68 7.84 10.18 12.94
CA SER A 68 7.32 8.92 12.39
C SER A 68 5.85 8.99 11.98
N HIS A 69 5.13 10.07 12.35
CA HIS A 69 3.78 10.32 11.85
C HIS A 69 3.76 11.08 10.53
N ASN A 70 4.89 11.63 10.08
CA ASN A 70 4.95 12.32 8.79
C ASN A 70 4.61 11.30 7.71
N TYR A 71 3.91 11.74 6.66
CA TYR A 71 3.45 10.91 5.55
C TYR A 71 2.33 9.89 5.86
N ILE A 72 1.81 9.81 7.09
CA ILE A 72 0.60 9.03 7.38
C ILE A 72 -0.64 9.74 6.84
N ASP A 73 -0.65 11.05 7.05
CA ASP A 73 -1.67 11.96 6.57
C ASP A 73 -0.92 13.15 5.95
N PRO A 74 -1.22 13.53 4.69
CA PRO A 74 -0.57 14.67 4.03
C PRO A 74 -0.77 16.01 4.77
N ASP A 75 -1.76 16.08 5.67
CA ASP A 75 -2.05 17.27 6.48
C ASP A 75 -1.32 17.23 7.85
N ILE A 76 -0.61 16.14 8.18
CA ILE A 76 0.11 16.00 9.45
C ILE A 76 1.63 16.05 9.24
N GLY A 77 2.22 17.17 9.64
CA GLY A 77 3.67 17.35 9.81
C GLY A 77 4.43 17.73 8.54
N MET A 78 4.00 17.28 7.36
CA MET A 78 4.62 17.67 6.09
C MET A 78 3.66 17.47 4.91
N THR A 79 3.43 18.51 4.12
CA THR A 79 2.65 18.46 2.88
C THR A 79 3.60 18.41 1.68
N PRO A 80 3.64 17.32 0.90
CA PRO A 80 4.49 17.24 -0.29
C PRO A 80 4.10 18.30 -1.32
N SER A 81 5.11 18.88 -1.99
CA SER A 81 4.91 19.80 -3.11
C SER A 81 5.82 19.42 -4.27
N ILE A 82 5.44 19.85 -5.47
CA ILE A 82 6.26 19.73 -6.68
C ILE A 82 6.58 21.15 -7.13
N ASN A 83 7.85 21.55 -7.06
CA ASN A 83 8.28 22.91 -7.34
C ASN A 83 7.49 23.98 -6.54
N GLY A 84 7.18 23.67 -5.28
CA GLY A 84 6.41 24.55 -4.40
C GLY A 84 4.90 24.60 -4.69
N GLN A 85 4.39 23.79 -5.62
CA GLN A 85 2.96 23.68 -5.92
C GLN A 85 2.33 22.45 -5.26
N GLU A 86 1.05 22.57 -4.92
CA GLU A 86 0.26 21.44 -4.41
C GLU A 86 0.12 20.34 -5.47
N ILE A 87 0.01 19.10 -5.00
CA ILE A 87 -0.25 17.95 -5.86
C ILE A 87 -1.76 17.86 -6.08
N PRO A 88 -2.26 17.94 -7.33
CA PRO A 88 -3.69 17.88 -7.58
C PRO A 88 -4.25 16.49 -7.25
N HIS A 89 -5.39 16.46 -6.56
CA HIS A 89 -6.15 15.24 -6.26
C HIS A 89 -7.41 15.19 -7.14
N ASP A 90 -7.18 15.23 -8.45
CA ASP A 90 -8.23 15.22 -9.46
C ASP A 90 -9.20 14.05 -9.26
N VAL A 91 -10.49 14.29 -9.48
CA VAL A 91 -11.59 13.32 -9.35
C VAL A 91 -11.70 12.59 -7.99
N VAL A 92 -10.86 12.94 -7.01
CA VAL A 92 -10.91 12.48 -5.62
C VAL A 92 -11.59 13.52 -4.73
N VAL A 93 -11.19 14.79 -4.85
CA VAL A 93 -11.83 15.89 -4.10
C VAL A 93 -13.27 16.05 -4.58
N GLY A 94 -14.23 15.96 -3.66
CA GLY A 94 -15.65 16.03 -3.95
C GLY A 94 -16.29 14.72 -4.42
N ASN A 95 -15.53 13.62 -4.53
CA ASN A 95 -16.09 12.31 -4.85
C ASN A 95 -16.87 11.75 -3.63
N PRO A 96 -18.20 11.54 -3.76
CA PRO A 96 -19.03 11.12 -2.63
C PRO A 96 -18.67 9.72 -2.12
N PHE A 97 -18.01 8.89 -2.92
CA PHE A 97 -17.66 7.51 -2.61
C PHE A 97 -16.31 7.35 -1.91
N LEU A 98 -15.63 8.43 -1.46
CA LEU A 98 -14.28 8.32 -0.88
C LEU A 98 -14.13 8.83 0.55
N ARG A 99 -15.08 9.63 1.06
CA ARG A 99 -14.98 10.25 2.40
C ARG A 99 -16.21 10.02 3.28
N ASN A 100 -17.08 9.11 2.87
CA ASN A 100 -18.39 8.95 3.49
C ASN A 100 -18.60 7.54 4.05
N ILE A 101 -19.26 7.52 5.21
CA ILE A 101 -19.85 6.33 5.79
C ILE A 101 -21.37 6.45 5.57
N PHE A 102 -21.97 5.45 4.94
CA PHE A 102 -23.37 5.47 4.54
C PHE A 102 -24.19 4.56 5.44
N GLN A 103 -25.27 5.10 6.02
CA GLN A 103 -26.19 4.31 6.82
C GLN A 103 -27.14 3.52 5.91
N THR A 104 -27.32 2.24 6.20
CA THR A 104 -28.22 1.30 5.52
C THR A 104 -29.60 1.26 6.20
N LYS A 105 -30.57 0.59 5.57
CA LYS A 105 -31.97 0.48 6.03
C LYS A 105 -32.10 -0.11 7.44
N ASP A 106 -31.27 -1.10 7.73
CA ASP A 106 -31.19 -1.82 9.01
C ASP A 106 -30.38 -1.07 10.08
N GLY A 107 -30.04 0.19 9.83
CA GLY A 107 -29.33 1.06 10.78
C GLY A 107 -27.83 0.78 10.88
N ARG A 108 -27.30 -0.20 10.13
CA ARG A 108 -25.86 -0.44 10.01
C ARG A 108 -25.22 0.57 9.05
N HIS A 109 -23.92 0.47 8.87
CA HIS A 109 -23.15 1.42 8.09
C HIS A 109 -22.20 0.71 7.15
N VAL A 110 -22.04 1.23 5.93
CA VAL A 110 -21.13 0.71 4.92
C VAL A 110 -20.19 1.80 4.44
N VAL A 111 -18.99 1.40 4.04
CA VAL A 111 -18.01 2.23 3.33
C VAL A 111 -17.97 1.75 1.89
N ILE A 112 -18.32 2.64 0.97
CA ILE A 112 -18.15 2.42 -0.46
C ILE A 112 -16.78 2.99 -0.86
N SER A 113 -16.09 2.37 -1.82
CA SER A 113 -14.86 2.92 -2.39
C SER A 113 -14.94 2.97 -3.92
N ALA A 114 -14.74 4.17 -4.48
CA ALA A 114 -14.69 4.40 -5.91
C ALA A 114 -13.62 5.45 -6.27
N VAL A 115 -12.34 5.09 -6.12
CA VAL A 115 -11.22 6.02 -6.36
C VAL A 115 -10.99 6.29 -7.85
N TYR A 116 -11.38 5.36 -8.71
CA TYR A 116 -11.26 5.49 -10.17
C TYR A 116 -12.58 5.87 -10.81
N VAL A 117 -12.51 6.64 -11.91
CA VAL A 117 -13.68 7.16 -12.61
C VAL A 117 -14.61 6.05 -13.11
N ASP A 118 -14.06 4.93 -13.56
CA ASP A 118 -14.86 3.79 -14.00
C ASP A 118 -15.64 3.14 -12.84
N LEU A 119 -15.07 3.10 -11.64
CA LEU A 119 -15.77 2.65 -10.44
C LEU A 119 -16.90 3.61 -10.06
N VAL A 120 -16.72 4.93 -10.22
CA VAL A 120 -17.78 5.91 -10.00
C VAL A 120 -18.96 5.63 -10.95
N TYR A 121 -18.69 5.38 -12.23
CA TYR A 121 -19.73 5.03 -13.20
C TYR A 121 -20.43 3.71 -12.89
N LYS A 122 -19.67 2.68 -12.52
CA LYS A 122 -20.26 1.37 -12.17
C LYS A 122 -21.12 1.47 -10.91
N TRP A 123 -20.68 2.23 -9.91
CA TRP A 123 -21.45 2.47 -8.69
C TRP A 123 -22.74 3.24 -8.95
N THR A 124 -22.70 4.32 -9.74
CA THR A 124 -23.92 5.07 -10.06
C THR A 124 -24.90 4.26 -10.89
N ALA A 125 -24.40 3.44 -11.83
CA ALA A 125 -25.24 2.53 -12.60
C ALA A 125 -25.86 1.44 -11.71
N PHE A 126 -25.07 0.82 -10.84
CA PHE A 126 -25.52 -0.23 -9.92
C PHE A 126 -26.58 0.29 -8.92
N LEU A 127 -26.33 1.45 -8.32
CA LEU A 127 -27.26 2.08 -7.37
C LEU A 127 -28.43 2.80 -8.08
N GLY A 128 -28.35 3.04 -9.39
CA GLY A 128 -29.32 3.87 -10.11
C GLY A 128 -29.42 5.29 -9.55
N CYS A 129 -28.29 5.91 -9.22
CA CYS A 129 -28.25 7.22 -8.56
C CYS A 129 -27.29 8.21 -9.24
N SER A 130 -27.39 9.50 -8.88
CA SER A 130 -26.45 10.53 -9.33
C SER A 130 -25.17 10.55 -8.48
N VAL A 131 -24.11 11.23 -8.95
CA VAL A 131 -22.85 11.43 -8.19
C VAL A 131 -23.00 12.52 -7.10
N LEU A 132 -24.20 12.74 -6.59
CA LEU A 132 -24.44 13.62 -5.44
C LEU A 132 -24.45 12.79 -4.16
N GLU A 133 -23.74 13.23 -3.12
CA GLU A 133 -23.70 12.51 -1.84
C GLU A 133 -25.10 12.23 -1.28
N SER A 134 -26.01 13.20 -1.35
CA SER A 134 -27.39 13.04 -0.89
C SER A 134 -28.15 11.97 -1.67
N SER A 135 -27.89 11.86 -2.98
CA SER A 135 -28.48 10.83 -3.84
C SER A 135 -27.96 9.45 -3.47
N VAL A 136 -26.65 9.30 -3.26
CA VAL A 136 -26.03 8.04 -2.83
C VAL A 136 -26.56 7.63 -1.44
N ARG A 137 -26.59 8.57 -0.48
CA ARG A 137 -27.16 8.34 0.86
C ARG A 137 -28.61 7.87 0.79
N GLY A 138 -29.42 8.55 -0.03
CA GLY A 138 -30.83 8.22 -0.22
C GLY A 138 -31.04 6.80 -0.74
N THR A 139 -30.23 6.39 -1.72
CA THR A 139 -30.31 5.03 -2.27
C THR A 139 -29.82 3.98 -1.27
N VAL A 140 -28.64 4.17 -0.66
CA VAL A 140 -28.06 3.19 0.28
C VAL A 140 -28.98 2.93 1.48
N LYS A 141 -29.72 3.95 1.93
CA LYS A 141 -30.69 3.84 3.03
C LYS A 141 -31.87 2.91 2.72
N ASN A 142 -32.08 2.52 1.46
CA ASN A 142 -33.13 1.58 1.06
C ASN A 142 -32.66 0.11 1.07
N TRP A 143 -31.36 -0.15 1.22
CA TRP A 143 -30.79 -1.48 1.25
C TRP A 143 -30.52 -1.97 2.67
N ASN A 144 -30.76 -3.25 2.97
CA ASN A 144 -30.15 -3.86 4.16
C ASN A 144 -28.64 -4.04 3.93
N SER A 145 -27.83 -4.02 4.99
CA SER A 145 -26.38 -3.96 4.83
C SER A 145 -25.78 -5.20 4.17
N ASN A 146 -26.23 -6.38 4.59
CA ASN A 146 -25.72 -7.64 4.06
C ASN A 146 -26.16 -7.87 2.61
N ASP A 147 -27.41 -7.52 2.28
CA ASP A 147 -27.93 -7.63 0.91
C ASP A 147 -27.13 -6.73 -0.05
N LEU A 148 -26.79 -5.52 0.40
CA LEU A 148 -25.98 -4.58 -0.38
C LEU A 148 -24.54 -5.07 -0.56
N GLU A 149 -23.92 -5.58 0.51
CA GLU A 149 -22.57 -6.13 0.47
C GLU A 149 -22.48 -7.33 -0.49
N GLU A 150 -23.42 -8.27 -0.39
CA GLU A 150 -23.47 -9.43 -1.29
C GLU A 150 -23.74 -9.03 -2.75
N ALA A 151 -24.65 -8.09 -2.99
CA ALA A 151 -24.94 -7.61 -4.33
C ALA A 151 -23.76 -6.83 -4.95
N ALA A 152 -23.05 -6.03 -4.14
CA ALA A 152 -21.86 -5.31 -4.56
C ALA A 152 -20.70 -6.27 -4.89
N ASP A 153 -20.47 -7.28 -4.05
CA ASP A 153 -19.46 -8.32 -4.29
C ASP A 153 -19.71 -9.05 -5.62
N LYS A 154 -20.95 -9.49 -5.87
CA LYS A 154 -21.36 -10.11 -7.14
C LYS A 154 -21.15 -9.19 -8.35
N ALA A 155 -21.27 -7.88 -8.16
CA ALA A 155 -21.04 -6.88 -9.19
C ALA A 155 -19.57 -6.45 -9.35
N GLY A 156 -18.66 -6.98 -8.51
CA GLY A 156 -17.24 -6.60 -8.50
C GLY A 156 -17.02 -5.17 -8.00
N LEU A 157 -17.85 -4.70 -7.06
CA LEU A 157 -17.84 -3.33 -6.55
C LEU A 157 -17.31 -3.28 -5.11
N PRO A 158 -16.25 -2.49 -4.83
CA PRO A 158 -15.64 -2.44 -3.50
C PRO A 158 -16.56 -1.76 -2.47
N LEU A 159 -17.01 -2.56 -1.50
CA LEU A 159 -17.79 -2.11 -0.35
C LEU A 159 -17.34 -2.88 0.89
N ALA A 160 -17.33 -2.23 2.04
CA ALA A 160 -17.09 -2.87 3.33
C ALA A 160 -18.19 -2.50 4.33
N LEU A 161 -18.73 -3.51 5.01
CA LEU A 161 -19.59 -3.31 6.16
C LEU A 161 -18.77 -2.81 7.37
N VAL A 162 -19.29 -1.81 8.08
CA VAL A 162 -18.74 -1.35 9.36
C VAL A 162 -19.22 -2.27 10.48
N GLN A 163 -18.27 -2.80 11.23
CA GLN A 163 -18.50 -3.81 12.26
C GLN A 163 -17.45 -3.71 13.36
N SER A 164 -17.81 -4.17 14.56
CA SER A 164 -16.84 -4.32 15.65
C SER A 164 -15.84 -5.43 15.34
N GLU A 165 -14.69 -5.40 16.02
CA GLU A 165 -13.68 -6.46 15.94
C GLU A 165 -14.30 -7.83 16.27
N ASP A 166 -15.01 -7.94 17.40
CA ASP A 166 -15.68 -9.19 17.80
C ASP A 166 -16.61 -9.72 16.71
N ALA A 167 -17.46 -8.86 16.13
CA ALA A 167 -18.38 -9.25 15.08
C ALA A 167 -17.62 -9.71 13.82
N TRP A 168 -16.59 -8.96 13.42
CA TRP A 168 -15.76 -9.31 12.26
C TRP A 168 -15.02 -10.64 12.46
N LEU A 169 -14.46 -10.90 13.65
CA LEU A 169 -13.79 -12.16 13.99
C LEU A 169 -14.73 -13.37 13.93
N THR A 170 -16.05 -13.19 14.05
CA THR A 170 -17.00 -14.30 13.87
C THR A 170 -17.24 -14.67 12.39
N THR A 171 -16.89 -13.80 11.45
CA THR A 171 -17.07 -14.04 10.00
C THR A 171 -16.13 -15.13 9.49
N ALA A 172 -16.44 -15.71 8.31
CA ALA A 172 -15.56 -16.70 7.69
C ALA A 172 -14.16 -16.12 7.40
N HIS A 173 -14.08 -14.87 6.93
CA HIS A 173 -12.81 -14.18 6.68
C HIS A 173 -12.06 -13.87 7.97
N GLY A 174 -12.75 -13.40 9.01
CA GLY A 174 -12.15 -13.10 10.31
C GLY A 174 -11.50 -14.32 10.93
N LYS A 175 -12.24 -15.43 11.02
CA LYS A 175 -11.71 -16.72 11.53
C LYS A 175 -10.51 -17.21 10.72
N HIS A 176 -10.60 -17.16 9.39
CA HIS A 176 -9.52 -17.63 8.53
C HIS A 176 -8.23 -16.81 8.73
N ILE A 177 -8.34 -15.49 8.83
CA ILE A 177 -7.19 -14.60 9.02
C ILE A 177 -6.58 -14.76 10.42
N SER A 178 -7.41 -14.95 11.46
CA SER A 178 -6.92 -15.19 12.83
C SER A 178 -6.02 -16.41 12.96
N ASP A 179 -6.28 -17.46 12.17
CA ASP A 179 -5.49 -18.69 12.17
C ASP A 179 -4.34 -18.66 11.14
N SER A 180 -4.25 -17.60 10.33
CA SER A 180 -3.29 -17.50 9.24
C SER A 180 -1.96 -16.89 9.68
N THR A 181 -0.87 -17.35 9.05
CA THR A 181 0.43 -16.67 9.17
C THR A 181 0.34 -15.31 8.46
N ILE A 182 0.71 -14.23 9.16
CA ILE A 182 0.59 -12.84 8.66
C ILE A 182 1.35 -12.64 7.34
N VAL A 183 2.52 -13.27 7.18
CA VAL A 183 3.30 -13.26 5.94
C VAL A 183 3.71 -14.69 5.61
N PRO A 184 2.88 -15.46 4.89
CA PRO A 184 3.23 -16.82 4.52
C PRO A 184 4.30 -16.79 3.43
N ILE A 185 5.47 -17.36 3.72
CA ILE A 185 6.57 -17.47 2.76
C ILE A 185 6.57 -18.87 2.18
N LYS A 186 6.33 -18.98 0.87
CA LYS A 186 6.40 -20.25 0.14
C LYS A 186 7.46 -20.16 -0.95
N ARG A 187 8.37 -21.13 -0.97
CA ARG A 187 9.34 -21.26 -2.06
C ARG A 187 8.60 -21.69 -3.34
N ALA A 188 8.66 -20.87 -4.39
CA ALA A 188 7.97 -21.12 -5.66
C ALA A 188 8.70 -22.17 -6.53
N THR A 189 10.04 -22.19 -6.49
CA THR A 189 10.87 -23.07 -7.32
C THR A 189 12.11 -23.56 -6.55
N ASN A 190 12.68 -24.67 -7.01
CA ASN A 190 13.97 -25.17 -6.50
C ASN A 190 15.17 -24.55 -7.22
N SER A 191 14.95 -23.61 -8.14
CA SER A 191 16.05 -22.90 -8.79
C SER A 191 16.86 -22.09 -7.78
N SER A 192 18.15 -21.89 -8.07
CA SER A 192 18.98 -20.97 -7.32
C SER A 192 18.47 -19.54 -7.50
N CYS A 193 18.59 -18.74 -6.44
CA CYS A 193 18.37 -17.30 -6.55
C CYS A 193 19.48 -16.69 -7.41
N LYS A 194 19.15 -15.60 -8.13
CA LYS A 194 20.18 -14.79 -8.80
C LYS A 194 21.10 -14.19 -7.74
N GLU A 195 22.41 -14.36 -7.91
CA GLU A 195 23.38 -13.71 -7.04
C GLU A 195 23.30 -12.20 -7.20
N LEU A 196 23.31 -11.49 -6.07
CA LEU A 196 23.34 -10.04 -6.05
C LEU A 196 24.80 -9.58 -6.06
N SER A 197 25.10 -8.52 -6.81
CA SER A 197 26.46 -7.98 -6.87
C SER A 197 26.92 -7.46 -5.50
N HIS A 198 28.23 -7.53 -5.24
CA HIS A 198 28.87 -7.08 -4.00
C HIS A 198 29.52 -5.69 -4.15
N ASN A 199 29.94 -5.09 -3.02
CA ASN A 199 30.72 -3.83 -2.93
C ASN A 199 30.00 -2.61 -3.55
N LEU A 200 28.72 -2.47 -3.24
CA LEU A 200 27.88 -1.40 -3.77
C LEU A 200 27.76 -0.24 -2.78
N ARG A 201 27.24 0.90 -3.25
CA ARG A 201 27.04 2.10 -2.44
C ARG A 201 25.69 2.14 -1.74
N ARG A 202 24.70 1.39 -2.23
CA ARG A 202 23.35 1.32 -1.65
C ARG A 202 22.85 -0.12 -1.47
N PRO A 203 21.96 -0.39 -0.49
CA PRO A 203 21.50 -1.74 -0.16
C PRO A 203 20.97 -2.57 -1.34
N LEU A 204 20.15 -1.96 -2.20
CA LEU A 204 19.49 -2.61 -3.34
C LEU A 204 20.07 -2.17 -4.68
N GLU A 205 21.26 -1.57 -4.70
CA GLU A 205 21.91 -1.22 -5.96
C GLU A 205 22.14 -2.47 -6.83
N GLY A 206 22.00 -2.30 -8.14
CA GLY A 206 22.05 -3.39 -9.11
C GLY A 206 20.82 -4.32 -9.11
N VAL A 207 19.90 -4.20 -8.15
CA VAL A 207 18.64 -4.96 -8.15
C VAL A 207 17.67 -4.30 -9.13
N LYS A 208 17.18 -5.10 -10.09
CA LYS A 208 16.13 -4.69 -11.04
C LYS A 208 14.78 -5.22 -10.57
N VAL A 209 13.80 -4.34 -10.41
CA VAL A 209 12.44 -4.72 -9.99
C VAL A 209 11.46 -4.36 -11.10
N LEU A 210 10.64 -5.33 -11.48
CA LEU A 210 9.54 -5.13 -12.41
C LEU A 210 8.22 -5.06 -11.65
N CYS A 211 7.64 -3.88 -11.57
CA CYS A 211 6.43 -3.66 -10.80
C CYS A 211 5.20 -3.65 -11.72
N CYS A 212 4.38 -4.70 -11.65
CA CYS A 212 3.13 -4.82 -12.42
C CYS A 212 1.91 -4.59 -11.51
N THR A 213 1.88 -3.45 -10.83
CA THR A 213 0.83 -3.11 -9.86
C THR A 213 0.00 -1.92 -10.33
N HIS A 214 -1.13 -1.69 -9.67
CA HIS A 214 -2.03 -0.58 -9.95
C HIS A 214 -2.43 0.11 -8.64
N ALA A 215 -2.82 1.38 -8.71
CA ALA A 215 -3.13 2.23 -7.56
C ALA A 215 -1.94 2.50 -6.65
N ILE A 216 -2.16 3.14 -5.51
CA ILE A 216 -1.08 3.72 -4.69
C ILE A 216 -0.21 2.69 -3.97
N ALA A 217 -0.77 1.54 -3.56
CA ALA A 217 -0.12 0.61 -2.64
C ALA A 217 1.07 -0.12 -3.29
N GLY A 218 0.89 -0.60 -4.52
CA GLY A 218 1.93 -1.33 -5.25
C GLY A 218 3.14 -0.49 -5.63
N PRO A 219 2.98 0.62 -6.38
CA PRO A 219 3.98 1.65 -6.61
C PRO A 219 4.73 2.07 -5.35
N SER A 220 4.02 2.29 -4.23
CA SER A 220 4.66 2.69 -2.98
C SER A 220 5.59 1.62 -2.40
N ALA A 221 5.29 0.34 -2.60
CA ALA A 221 6.18 -0.75 -2.22
C ALA A 221 7.42 -0.84 -3.12
N GLY A 222 7.31 -0.36 -4.35
CA GLY A 222 8.38 -0.33 -5.35
C GLY A 222 9.15 0.98 -5.41
N ARG A 223 9.36 1.71 -4.30
CA ARG A 223 10.16 2.95 -4.32
C ARG A 223 11.66 2.67 -4.35
N THR A 224 12.43 3.57 -4.94
CA THR A 224 13.88 3.40 -5.17
C THR A 224 14.77 3.85 -4.00
N GLU A 225 14.21 4.06 -2.81
CA GLU A 225 14.90 4.68 -1.67
C GLU A 225 16.22 3.96 -1.31
N HIS A 226 16.25 2.63 -1.47
CA HIS A 226 17.43 1.80 -1.21
C HIS A 226 18.31 1.52 -2.44
N GLY A 227 18.07 2.20 -3.57
CA GLY A 227 18.93 2.16 -4.76
C GLY A 227 18.60 1.11 -5.83
N ALA A 228 17.47 0.41 -5.72
CA ALA A 228 16.99 -0.49 -6.78
C ALA A 228 16.60 0.29 -8.05
N SER A 229 16.75 -0.37 -9.20
CA SER A 229 16.25 0.11 -10.49
C SER A 229 14.86 -0.47 -10.73
N ILE A 230 13.84 0.38 -10.76
CA ILE A 230 12.45 -0.07 -10.74
C ILE A 230 11.74 0.40 -12.01
N LEU A 231 11.06 -0.53 -12.68
CA LEU A 231 10.20 -0.27 -13.83
C LEU A 231 8.76 -0.61 -13.49
N GLN A 232 7.92 0.41 -13.35
CA GLN A 232 6.47 0.27 -13.23
C GLN A 232 5.87 0.02 -14.63
N VAL A 233 5.24 -1.13 -14.82
CA VAL A 233 4.46 -1.43 -16.02
C VAL A 233 3.00 -1.12 -15.75
N MET A 234 2.46 -0.18 -16.50
CA MET A 234 1.09 0.28 -16.37
C MET A 234 0.21 -0.22 -17.51
N PHE A 235 -1.08 -0.37 -17.23
CA PHE A 235 -2.06 -0.66 -18.27
C PHE A 235 -2.16 0.52 -19.25
N THR A 236 -2.08 0.22 -20.55
CA THR A 236 -2.03 1.24 -21.60
C THR A 236 -3.26 2.15 -21.63
N HIS A 237 -4.44 1.58 -21.44
CA HIS A 237 -5.71 2.30 -21.56
C HIS A 237 -6.35 2.64 -20.21
N GLY A 238 -5.60 2.50 -19.12
CA GLY A 238 -6.06 2.86 -17.78
C GLY A 238 -5.82 4.34 -17.47
N PHE A 239 -6.80 4.96 -16.81
CA PHE A 239 -6.57 6.20 -16.09
C PHE A 239 -5.74 5.91 -14.84
N GLU A 240 -4.73 6.72 -14.58
CA GLU A 240 -4.03 6.70 -13.29
C GLU A 240 -3.93 8.12 -12.76
N HIS A 241 -4.09 8.25 -11.44
CA HIS A 241 -4.03 9.53 -10.76
C HIS A 241 -2.64 10.16 -10.79
N SER A 242 -2.58 11.48 -10.92
CA SER A 242 -1.34 12.26 -10.86
C SER A 242 -0.56 11.98 -9.57
N PHE A 243 -1.23 11.93 -8.41
CA PHE A 243 -0.62 11.62 -7.12
C PHE A 243 0.04 10.24 -7.06
N VAL A 244 -0.40 9.25 -7.86
CA VAL A 244 0.28 7.95 -7.91
C VAL A 244 1.67 8.09 -8.54
N TYR A 245 1.80 8.89 -9.59
CA TYR A 245 3.11 9.15 -10.20
C TYR A 245 4.01 9.97 -9.28
N THR A 246 3.46 11.03 -8.68
CA THR A 246 4.26 12.03 -7.96
C THR A 246 4.54 11.65 -6.51
N TYR A 247 3.75 10.74 -5.93
CA TYR A 247 3.92 10.28 -4.56
C TYR A 247 4.33 8.81 -4.48
N ALA A 248 3.62 7.93 -5.18
CA ALA A 248 3.79 6.50 -5.01
C ALA A 248 4.96 5.92 -5.82
N ASN A 249 5.16 6.42 -7.05
CA ASN A 249 6.21 6.01 -7.99
C ASN A 249 7.50 6.86 -7.89
N LEU A 250 7.78 7.44 -6.74
CA LEU A 250 8.96 8.31 -6.56
C LEU A 250 10.27 7.56 -6.89
N GLY A 251 11.00 8.11 -7.86
CA GLY A 251 12.27 7.55 -8.34
C GLY A 251 12.14 6.40 -9.35
N CYS A 252 10.93 5.92 -9.63
CA CYS A 252 10.69 4.78 -10.51
C CYS A 252 10.59 5.20 -11.98
N ALA A 253 11.14 4.39 -12.89
CA ALA A 253 10.79 4.49 -14.30
C ALA A 253 9.40 3.91 -14.53
N SER A 254 8.66 4.44 -15.51
CA SER A 254 7.32 3.93 -15.85
C SER A 254 7.21 3.67 -17.35
N THR A 255 6.50 2.62 -17.73
CA THR A 255 6.16 2.29 -19.11
C THR A 255 4.73 1.78 -19.21
N ARG A 256 4.21 1.67 -20.42
CA ARG A 256 2.89 1.12 -20.72
C ARG A 256 3.01 -0.07 -21.65
N LEU A 257 2.33 -1.16 -21.29
CA LEU A 257 2.18 -2.33 -22.14
C LEU A 257 0.69 -2.67 -22.27
N ASN A 258 0.27 -3.12 -23.45
CA ASN A 258 -1.07 -3.64 -23.68
C ASN A 258 -1.00 -5.17 -23.72
N LEU A 259 -1.26 -5.82 -22.58
CA LEU A 259 -1.12 -7.27 -22.45
C LEU A 259 -2.17 -8.08 -23.26
N HIS A 260 -3.13 -7.42 -23.91
CA HIS A 260 -3.98 -8.06 -24.92
C HIS A 260 -3.22 -8.32 -26.24
N LYS A 261 -2.14 -7.59 -26.51
CA LYS A 261 -1.26 -7.79 -27.68
C LYS A 261 -0.17 -8.80 -27.41
N ALA A 262 0.10 -9.68 -28.38
CA ALA A 262 1.10 -10.73 -28.22
C ALA A 262 2.51 -10.16 -28.07
N GLU A 263 2.81 -9.09 -28.81
CA GLU A 263 4.11 -8.44 -28.86
C GLU A 263 4.45 -7.78 -27.51
N ASP A 264 3.46 -7.15 -26.86
CA ASP A 264 3.66 -6.54 -25.54
C ASP A 264 3.76 -7.58 -24.42
N ARG A 265 3.09 -8.74 -24.54
CA ARG A 265 3.33 -9.88 -23.65
C ARG A 265 4.74 -10.41 -23.79
N GLU A 266 5.24 -10.54 -25.02
CA GLU A 266 6.62 -10.97 -25.27
C GLU A 266 7.64 -10.00 -24.68
N ARG A 267 7.43 -8.69 -24.86
CA ARG A 267 8.24 -7.65 -24.21
C ARG A 267 8.24 -7.78 -22.70
N LEU A 268 7.08 -8.00 -22.07
CA LEU A 268 6.99 -8.22 -20.63
C LEU A 268 7.81 -9.45 -20.20
N TRP A 269 7.70 -10.56 -20.93
CA TRP A 269 8.48 -11.77 -20.63
C TRP A 269 9.98 -11.54 -20.76
N ASN A 270 10.43 -10.73 -21.70
CA ASN A 270 11.84 -10.36 -21.82
C ASN A 270 12.30 -9.49 -20.64
N LEU A 271 11.47 -8.55 -20.17
CA LEU A 271 11.76 -7.78 -18.96
C LEU A 271 11.84 -8.69 -17.71
N ILE A 272 10.94 -9.66 -17.58
CA ILE A 272 10.93 -10.62 -16.46
C ILE A 272 12.23 -11.43 -16.38
N LYS A 273 12.79 -11.84 -17.53
CA LYS A 273 14.05 -12.59 -17.55
C LYS A 273 15.20 -11.80 -16.92
N ASP A 274 15.21 -10.48 -17.08
CA ASP A 274 16.25 -9.60 -16.56
C ASP A 274 15.96 -9.10 -15.13
N ALA A 275 14.71 -9.08 -14.71
CA ALA A 275 14.30 -8.65 -13.36
C ALA A 275 14.78 -9.61 -12.26
N ASN A 276 15.10 -9.07 -11.09
CA ASN A 276 15.37 -9.83 -9.87
C ASN A 276 14.08 -10.11 -9.08
N VAL A 277 13.09 -9.20 -9.17
CA VAL A 277 11.80 -9.24 -8.49
C VAL A 277 10.71 -8.81 -9.46
#